data_AF-A0A4R5DT69-F1
#
_entry.id   AF-A0A4R5DT69-F1
#
_cell.length_a   1.000
_cell.length_b   1.000
_cell.length_c   1.000
_cell.angle_alpha   90.00
_cell.angle_beta   90.00
_cell.angle_gamma   90.00
#
_symmetry.space_group_name_H-M   'P 1'
#
loop_
_entity.id
_entity.type
_entity.pdbx_description
1 polymer ?
#
loop_
_entity_poly.entity_id
_entity_poly.type
_entity_poly.pdbx_seq_one_letter_code
_entity_poly.pdbx_strand_id
1 'polypeptide(L)'
;MEQLTVPSGAKVVMDIASFEDAMALKNAVEREIKEAKLSINLAGVSSTSDLDIGEFLTMAMAVDSSAEVNRCLMKCLMRCTYNGEKITANTFEPRECRQDYMPIMMQCMKDNLTDFFKPLVSKLFGLSSIQSTNTQKQE
;
A
#
# COMPACT_ATOMS: atom_id res chain seq x y z
N MET A 1 -10.06 12.72 -0.98
CA MET A 1 -10.53 11.80 0.07
C MET A 1 -11.28 10.68 -0.62
N GLU A 2 -10.75 9.47 -0.56
CA GLU A 2 -11.39 8.27 -1.10
C GLU A 2 -12.27 7.65 -0.02
N GLN A 3 -13.41 7.08 -0.39
CA GLN A 3 -14.30 6.40 0.54
C GLN A 3 -14.24 4.89 0.29
N LEU A 4 -13.97 4.13 1.34
CA LEU A 4 -13.92 2.67 1.35
C LEU A 4 -15.10 2.14 2.17
N THR A 5 -15.83 1.16 1.64
CA THR A 5 -16.78 0.37 2.43
C THR A 5 -16.11 -0.96 2.78
N VAL A 6 -16.02 -1.25 4.08
CA VAL A 6 -15.29 -2.42 4.61
C VAL A 6 -16.25 -3.58 4.94
N PRO A 7 -15.76 -4.81 5.19
CA PRO A 7 -16.61 -5.99 5.41
C PRO A 7 -17.70 -5.85 6.47
N SER A 8 -17.48 -5.09 7.54
CA SER A 8 -18.52 -4.81 8.55
C SER A 8 -19.66 -3.90 8.04
N GLY A 9 -19.52 -3.33 6.84
CA GLY A 9 -20.40 -2.30 6.29
C GLY A 9 -20.03 -0.89 6.75
N ALA A 10 -18.98 -0.74 7.58
CA ALA A 10 -18.52 0.58 8.00
C ALA A 10 -18.01 1.40 6.82
N LYS A 11 -18.16 2.72 6.93
CA LYS A 11 -17.69 3.69 5.95
C LYS A 11 -16.40 4.32 6.43
N VAL A 12 -15.34 4.14 5.66
CA VAL A 12 -14.02 4.67 5.97
C VAL A 12 -13.69 5.79 4.99
N VAL A 13 -13.30 6.95 5.50
CA VAL A 13 -12.83 8.07 4.68
C VAL A 13 -11.32 8.15 4.80
N MET A 14 -10.63 7.88 3.70
CA MET A 14 -9.18 7.93 3.62
C MET A 14 -8.72 9.38 3.43
N ASP A 15 -7.81 9.81 4.31
CA ASP A 15 -7.09 11.07 4.18
C ASP A 15 -5.59 10.78 4.06
N ILE A 16 -4.97 11.36 3.04
CA ILE A 16 -3.55 11.15 2.75
C ILE A 16 -2.73 11.74 3.91
N ALA A 17 -1.66 11.04 4.28
CA ALA A 17 -0.79 11.47 5.36
C ALA A 17 0.06 12.68 4.96
N SER A 18 0.66 13.32 5.97
CA SER A 18 1.70 14.30 5.69
C SER A 18 2.85 13.62 4.95
N PHE A 19 3.61 14.37 4.15
CA PHE A 19 4.78 13.82 3.48
C PHE A 19 5.78 13.19 4.47
N GLU A 20 5.94 13.79 5.66
CA GLU A 20 6.81 13.28 6.72
C GLU A 20 6.34 11.90 7.22
N ASP A 21 5.06 11.75 7.53
CA ASP A 21 4.49 10.47 8.00
C ASP A 21 4.54 9.40 6.91
N ALA A 22 4.20 9.77 5.66
CA ALA A 22 4.25 8.86 4.52
C ALA A 22 5.69 8.39 4.22
N MET A 23 6.67 9.30 4.32
CA MET A 23 8.09 8.98 4.18
C MET A 23 8.58 8.07 5.31
N ALA A 24 8.16 8.32 6.55
CA ALA A 24 8.49 7.46 7.68
C ALA A 24 7.92 6.04 7.50
N LEU A 25 6.67 5.93 7.03
CA LEU A 25 6.06 4.63 6.70
C LEU A 25 6.82 3.93 5.57
N LYS A 26 7.13 4.62 4.47
CA LYS A 26 7.94 4.08 3.36
C LYS A 26 9.26 3.49 3.87
N ASN A 27 9.99 4.26 4.66
CA ASN A 27 11.31 3.86 5.16
C ASN A 27 11.21 2.66 6.11
N ALA A 28 10.16 2.58 6.92
CA ALA A 28 9.90 1.41 7.77
C ALA A 28 9.65 0.17 6.90
N VAL A 29 8.76 0.26 5.91
CA VAL A 29 8.43 -0.85 4.99
C VAL A 29 9.67 -1.32 4.22
N GLU A 30 10.47 -0.41 3.67
CA GLU A 30 11.70 -0.75 2.96
C GLU A 30 12.73 -1.46 3.84
N ARG A 31 12.79 -1.12 5.13
CA ARG A 31 13.68 -1.81 6.07
C ARG A 31 13.24 -3.25 6.29
N GLU A 32 11.95 -3.49 6.54
CA GLU A 32 11.42 -4.85 6.74
C GLU A 32 11.62 -5.72 5.49
N ILE A 33 11.38 -5.16 4.29
CA ILE A 33 11.60 -5.88 3.03
C ILE A 33 13.07 -6.30 2.88
N LYS A 34 14.02 -5.42 3.25
CA LYS A 34 15.45 -5.75 3.21
C LYS A 34 15.83 -6.81 4.25
N GLU A 35 15.30 -6.72 5.46
CA GLU A 35 15.60 -7.64 6.56
C GLU A 35 15.02 -9.03 6.34
N ALA A 36 13.87 -9.13 5.66
CA ALA A 36 13.28 -10.39 5.24
C ALA A 36 14.17 -11.15 4.22
N LYS A 37 15.28 -10.55 3.76
CA LYS A 37 16.20 -11.09 2.74
C LYS A 37 15.46 -11.57 1.49
N LEU A 38 14.30 -10.97 1.23
CA LEU A 38 13.53 -11.26 0.05
C LEU A 38 14.36 -10.79 -1.13
N SER A 39 14.88 -11.78 -1.87
CA SER A 39 15.52 -11.53 -3.15
C SER A 39 14.40 -11.26 -4.12
N ILE A 40 13.80 -10.06 -4.07
CA ILE A 40 12.78 -9.71 -5.06
C ILE A 40 13.52 -9.68 -6.40
N ASN A 41 13.40 -10.77 -7.15
CA ASN A 41 14.18 -11.02 -8.35
C ASN A 41 13.54 -10.25 -9.50
N LEU A 42 13.66 -8.93 -9.43
CA LEU A 42 13.10 -7.95 -10.35
C LEU A 42 13.57 -8.15 -11.80
N ALA A 43 14.67 -8.88 -12.02
CA ALA A 43 15.24 -9.18 -13.32
C ALA A 43 14.41 -10.17 -14.17
N GLY A 44 13.45 -10.89 -13.57
CA GLY A 44 12.58 -11.85 -14.26
C GLY A 44 11.08 -11.51 -14.22
N VAL A 45 10.70 -10.41 -13.58
CA VAL A 45 9.29 -10.03 -13.41
C VAL A 45 8.85 -9.27 -14.67
N SER A 46 8.39 -10.00 -15.68
CA SER A 46 7.82 -9.41 -16.90
C SER A 46 6.38 -8.97 -16.71
N SER A 47 5.71 -9.43 -15.64
CA SER A 47 4.36 -9.06 -15.27
C SER A 47 4.14 -9.23 -13.76
N THR A 48 3.19 -8.51 -13.17
CA THR A 48 2.83 -8.64 -11.74
C THR A 48 2.37 -10.05 -11.34
N SER A 49 2.09 -10.91 -12.32
CA SER A 49 1.77 -12.33 -12.19
C SER A 49 2.98 -13.26 -11.99
N ASP A 50 4.21 -12.76 -12.15
CA ASP A 50 5.45 -13.55 -11.96
C ASP A 50 6.01 -13.45 -10.52
N LEU A 51 5.37 -12.65 -9.65
CA LEU A 51 5.68 -12.67 -8.22
C LEU A 51 5.18 -13.99 -7.64
N ASP A 52 6.11 -14.80 -7.11
CA ASP A 52 5.74 -15.99 -6.35
C ASP A 52 4.80 -15.55 -5.21
N ILE A 53 3.59 -16.12 -5.20
CA ILE A 53 2.58 -15.86 -4.17
C ILE A 53 3.18 -16.11 -2.77
N GLY A 54 4.10 -17.08 -2.64
CA GLY A 54 4.83 -17.36 -1.42
C GLY A 54 5.77 -16.23 -1.00
N GLU A 55 6.52 -15.64 -1.93
CA GLU A 55 7.40 -14.50 -1.65
C GLU A 55 6.60 -13.23 -1.31
N PHE A 56 5.51 -12.98 -2.05
CA PHE A 56 4.59 -11.88 -1.76
C PHE A 56 3.94 -12.03 -0.38
N LEU A 57 3.47 -13.23 -0.04
CA LEU A 57 2.90 -13.52 1.28
C LEU A 57 3.93 -13.35 2.39
N THR A 58 5.15 -13.84 2.18
CA THR A 58 6.26 -13.67 3.14
C THR A 58 6.57 -12.19 3.36
N MET A 59 6.58 -11.39 2.29
CA MET A 59 6.74 -9.94 2.37
C MET A 59 5.62 -9.28 3.15
N ALA A 60 4.38 -9.59 2.81
CA ALA A 60 3.20 -9.05 3.48
C ALA A 60 3.21 -9.37 4.98
N MET A 61 3.56 -10.61 5.34
CA MET A 61 3.68 -11.05 6.74
C MET A 61 4.82 -10.35 7.48
N ALA A 62 5.98 -10.16 6.85
CA ALA A 62 7.10 -9.43 7.44
C ALA A 62 6.70 -7.99 7.77
N VAL A 63 6.06 -7.31 6.81
CA VAL A 63 5.58 -5.93 6.97
C VAL A 63 4.49 -5.84 8.04
N ASP A 64 3.49 -6.73 8.02
CA ASP A 64 2.38 -6.77 8.98
C ASP A 64 2.84 -7.04 10.42
N SER A 65 3.86 -7.89 10.60
CA SER A 65 4.41 -8.22 11.92
C SER A 65 5.33 -7.14 12.50
N SER A 66 5.74 -6.14 11.72
CA SER A 66 6.66 -5.10 12.18
C SER A 66 5.97 -4.07 13.07
N ALA A 67 6.43 -3.99 14.32
CA ALA A 67 5.95 -2.99 15.28
C ALA A 67 6.21 -1.56 14.79
N GLU A 68 7.31 -1.33 14.08
CA GLU A 68 7.68 0.00 13.58
C GLU A 68 6.84 0.39 12.35
N VAL A 69 6.56 -0.55 11.44
CA VAL A 69 5.58 -0.31 10.37
C VAL A 69 4.23 0.02 10.95
N ASN A 70 3.73 -0.79 11.89
CA ASN A 70 2.43 -0.58 12.52
C ASN A 70 2.32 0.78 13.22
N ARG A 71 3.40 1.23 13.88
CA ARG A 71 3.46 2.55 14.51
C ARG A 71 3.36 3.68 13.48
N CYS A 72 4.11 3.61 12.38
CA CYS A 72 4.06 4.61 11.31
C CYS A 72 2.72 4.59 10.57
N LEU A 73 2.19 3.41 10.31
CA LEU A 73 0.89 3.21 9.68
C LEU A 73 -0.23 3.83 10.54
N MET A 74 -0.21 3.61 11.85
CA MET A 74 -1.22 4.17 12.75
C MET A 74 -1.23 5.71 12.71
N LYS A 75 -0.07 6.36 12.60
CA LYS A 75 0.00 7.83 12.41
C LYS A 75 -0.72 8.28 11.13
N CYS A 76 -0.56 7.52 10.04
CA CYS A 76 -1.27 7.78 8.79
C CYS A 76 -2.78 7.57 8.96
N LEU A 77 -3.18 6.46 9.60
CA LEU A 77 -4.58 6.11 9.83
C LEU A 77 -5.32 7.09 10.74
N MET A 78 -4.67 7.70 11.73
CA MET A 78 -5.28 8.69 12.62
C MET A 78 -5.85 9.93 11.91
N ARG A 79 -5.49 10.14 10.64
CA ARG A 79 -6.08 11.19 9.81
C ARG A 79 -7.41 10.79 9.18
N CYS A 80 -7.62 9.49 8.97
CA CYS A 80 -8.81 8.90 8.39
C CYS A 80 -9.96 8.87 9.40
N THR A 81 -11.18 8.59 8.91
CA THR A 81 -12.35 8.35 9.76
C THR A 81 -12.97 6.99 9.49
N TYR A 82 -13.58 6.41 10.52
CA TYR A 82 -14.33 5.16 10.52
C TYR A 82 -15.74 5.46 11.06
N ASN A 83 -16.76 5.29 10.22
CA ASN A 83 -18.14 5.70 10.50
C ASN A 83 -18.28 7.18 10.94
N GLY A 84 -17.42 8.05 10.40
CA GLY A 84 -17.41 9.48 10.71
C GLY A 84 -16.58 9.85 11.94
N GLU A 85 -16.11 8.88 12.74
CA GLU A 85 -15.23 9.12 13.88
C GLU A 85 -13.76 8.95 13.50
N LYS A 86 -12.83 9.62 14.19
CA LYS A 86 -11.39 9.47 13.91
C LYS A 86 -10.93 8.06 14.25
N ILE A 87 -10.09 7.48 13.39
CA ILE A 87 -9.43 6.22 13.71
C ILE A 87 -8.45 6.45 14.87
N THR A 88 -8.48 5.56 15.85
CA THR A 88 -7.59 5.53 17.01
C THR A 88 -7.09 4.11 17.25
N ALA A 89 -6.16 3.93 18.19
CA ALA A 89 -5.72 2.60 18.63
C ALA A 89 -6.89 1.70 19.07
N ASN A 90 -7.99 2.29 19.56
CA ASN A 90 -9.13 1.54 20.08
C ASN A 90 -10.19 1.20 19.02
N THR A 91 -10.09 1.74 17.80
CA THR A 91 -11.10 1.56 16.75
C THR A 91 -11.32 0.08 16.40
N PHE A 92 -10.27 -0.73 16.49
CA PHE A 92 -10.28 -2.14 16.12
C PHE A 92 -10.29 -3.10 17.32
N GLU A 93 -10.40 -2.59 18.55
CA GLU A 93 -10.54 -3.43 19.75
C GLU A 93 -11.82 -4.28 19.73
N PRO A 94 -13.01 -3.72 19.37
CA PRO A 94 -14.23 -4.51 19.21
C PRO A 94 -14.05 -5.58 18.14
N ARG A 95 -14.51 -6.80 18.44
CA ARG A 95 -14.27 -7.99 17.61
C ARG A 95 -14.83 -7.82 16.20
N GLU A 96 -15.99 -7.18 16.10
CA GLU A 96 -16.71 -6.87 14.87
C GLU A 96 -15.95 -5.91 13.94
N CYS A 97 -15.09 -5.06 14.47
CA CYS A 97 -14.28 -4.11 13.71
C CYS A 97 -12.95 -4.71 13.24
N ARG A 98 -12.48 -5.83 13.83
CA ARG A 98 -11.16 -6.42 13.51
C ARG A 98 -11.04 -6.89 12.06
N GLN A 99 -12.14 -7.36 11.47
CA GLN A 99 -12.18 -7.79 10.07
C GLN A 99 -11.89 -6.65 9.08
N ASP A 100 -12.07 -5.40 9.51
CA ASP A 100 -11.87 -4.23 8.66
C ASP A 100 -10.44 -3.71 8.70
N TYR A 101 -9.64 -4.13 9.69
CA TYR A 101 -8.28 -3.64 9.90
C TYR A 101 -7.40 -3.83 8.66
N MET A 102 -7.34 -5.07 8.14
CA MET A 102 -6.49 -5.40 6.99
C MET A 102 -6.87 -4.62 5.72
N PRO A 103 -8.15 -4.57 5.29
CA PRO A 103 -8.55 -3.72 4.16
C PRO A 103 -8.17 -2.24 4.31
N ILE A 104 -8.38 -1.68 5.51
CA ILE A 104 -8.09 -0.27 5.81
C ILE A 104 -6.58 -0.01 5.78
N MET A 105 -5.80 -0.88 6.41
CA MET A 105 -4.34 -0.82 6.38
C MET A 105 -3.81 -0.85 4.94
N MET A 106 -4.27 -1.82 4.13
CA MET A 106 -3.81 -1.99 2.75
C MET A 106 -4.15 -0.76 1.90
N GLN A 107 -5.35 -0.19 2.05
CA GLN A 107 -5.71 1.04 1.37
C GLN A 107 -4.85 2.23 1.85
N CYS A 108 -4.61 2.36 3.15
CA CYS A 108 -3.76 3.41 3.70
C CYS A 108 -2.32 3.33 3.17
N MET A 109 -1.75 2.13 3.13
CA MET A 109 -0.44 1.90 2.54
C MET A 109 -0.44 2.24 1.05
N LYS A 110 -1.44 1.78 0.29
CA LYS A 110 -1.56 2.10 -1.13
C LYS A 110 -1.59 3.61 -1.37
N ASP A 111 -2.46 4.33 -0.68
CA ASP A 111 -2.65 5.77 -0.87
C ASP A 111 -1.40 6.59 -0.52
N ASN A 112 -0.64 6.16 0.49
CA ASN A 112 0.55 6.87 0.95
C ASN A 112 1.84 6.44 0.25
N LEU A 113 1.91 5.21 -0.27
CA LEU A 113 3.17 4.64 -0.77
C LEU A 113 3.25 4.55 -2.29
N THR A 114 2.12 4.47 -2.99
CA THR A 114 2.12 4.24 -4.45
C THR A 114 2.95 5.27 -5.21
N ASP A 115 2.89 6.54 -4.81
CA ASP A 115 3.61 7.62 -5.51
C ASP A 115 5.13 7.54 -5.35
N PHE A 116 5.63 6.91 -4.28
CA PHE A 116 7.07 6.67 -4.11
C PHE A 116 7.58 5.54 -4.99
N PHE A 117 6.76 4.51 -5.23
CA PHE A 117 7.17 3.33 -6.00
C PHE A 117 6.83 3.40 -7.50
N LYS A 118 5.86 4.24 -7.90
CA LYS A 118 5.52 4.47 -9.32
C LYS A 118 6.75 4.71 -10.22
N PRO A 119 7.71 5.59 -9.87
CA PRO A 119 8.90 5.82 -10.70
C PRO A 119 9.88 4.63 -10.73
N LEU A 120 9.90 3.81 -9.68
CA LEU A 120 10.75 2.61 -9.62
C LEU A 120 10.17 1.50 -10.50
N VAL A 121 8.86 1.25 -10.36
CA VAL A 121 8.11 0.30 -11.18
C VAL A 121 8.13 0.72 -12.65
N SER A 122 7.95 2.01 -12.96
CA SER A 122 8.00 2.48 -14.35
C SER A 122 9.41 2.44 -14.96
N LYS A 123 10.48 2.61 -14.19
CA LYS A 123 11.85 2.48 -14.73
C LYS A 123 12.28 1.03 -14.89
N LEU A 124 11.75 0.15 -14.06
CA LEU A 124 12.16 -1.23 -14.01
C LEU A 124 11.30 -2.14 -14.91
N PHE A 125 10.00 -1.82 -15.06
CA PHE A 125 9.07 -2.54 -15.93
C PHE A 125 8.65 -1.73 -17.16
N GLY A 126 9.04 -0.45 -17.26
CA GLY A 126 8.68 0.43 -18.39
C GLY A 126 9.64 0.37 -19.57
N LEU A 127 9.71 -0.81 -20.19
CA LEU A 127 9.97 -0.95 -21.63
C LEU A 127 8.75 -1.51 -22.38
N SER A 128 7.56 -1.52 -21.78
CA SER A 128 6.38 -2.22 -22.34
C SER A 128 5.12 -1.38 -22.54
N SER A 129 5.20 -0.05 -22.69
CA SER A 129 4.12 0.73 -23.35
C SER A 129 4.50 2.18 -23.66
N ILE A 130 5.25 2.42 -24.74
CA ILE A 130 5.10 3.65 -25.53
C ILE A 130 5.14 3.26 -27.02
N GLN A 131 4.00 2.84 -27.57
CA GLN A 131 3.69 3.04 -28.98
C GLN A 131 2.26 3.57 -29.10
N SER A 132 2.13 4.88 -28.91
CA SER A 132 1.07 5.64 -29.59
C SER A 132 1.68 6.18 -30.89
N THR A 133 1.84 5.33 -31.91
CA THR A 133 2.02 5.81 -33.28
C THR A 133 0.67 6.28 -33.79
N ASN A 134 0.36 7.55 -33.56
CA ASN A 134 -0.62 8.25 -34.37
C ASN A 134 0.10 8.69 -35.65
N THR A 135 0.13 7.81 -36.65
CA THR A 135 0.51 8.16 -38.02
C THR A 135 -0.77 8.45 -38.81
N GLN A 136 -0.78 9.66 -39.35
CA GLN A 136 -1.78 10.28 -40.23
C GLN A 136 -2.35 9.33 -41.30
N LYS A 137 -3.64 9.52 -41.62
CA LYS A 137 -4.09 9.56 -43.01
C LYS A 137 -5.01 10.76 -43.23
N GLN A 138 -4.44 11.74 -43.93
CA GLN A 138 -5.18 12.65 -44.81
C GLN A 138 -5.82 11.80 -45.90
N GLU A 139 -7.08 12.11 -46.22
CA GLU A 139 -7.65 12.12 -47.58
C GLU A 139 -8.91 13.01 -47.55
#